data_AF-A0A3D6C6W3-F1
#
_entry.id   AF-A0A3D6C6W3-F1
#
_cell.length_a   1.000
_cell.length_b   1.000
_cell.length_c   1.000
_cell.angle_alpha   90.00
_cell.angle_beta   90.00
_cell.angle_gamma   90.00
#
_symmetry.space_group_name_H-M   'P 1'
#
loop_
_entity.id
_entity.type
_entity.pdbx_description
1 polymer ?
#
loop_
_entity_poly.entity_id
_entity_poly.type
_entity_poly.pdbx_seq_one_letter_code
_entity_poly.pdbx_strand_id
1 'polypeptide(L)'
;EPLLPKVIETAVADGATRIVVFPFFISAGSHILTDIPELIAEYRKRHPGVEFCVTSHLGVAEGIPEVILNTVGKHLGPEGKEA
;
A
#
# COMPACT_ATOMS: atom_id res chain seq x y z
N GLU A 1 -0.23 -18.34 3.90
CA GLU A 1 0.07 -16.90 3.78
C GLU A 1 -0.17 -16.23 5.13
N PRO A 2 0.73 -15.38 5.65
CA PRO A 2 0.53 -14.77 6.97
C PRO A 2 -0.42 -13.57 6.87
N LEU A 3 -1.39 -13.52 7.78
CA LEU A 3 -2.28 -12.36 7.94
C LEU A 3 -1.50 -11.16 8.48
N LEU A 4 -1.90 -9.95 8.10
CA LEU A 4 -1.26 -8.68 8.52
C LEU A 4 -0.94 -8.61 10.04
N PRO A 5 -1.85 -8.99 10.97
CA PRO A 5 -1.55 -9.03 12.40
C PRO A 5 -0.32 -9.88 12.75
N LYS A 6 -0.22 -11.08 12.15
CA LYS A 6 0.89 -12.01 12.41
C LYS A 6 2.23 -11.43 11.96
N VAL A 7 2.24 -10.77 10.79
CA VAL A 7 3.46 -10.15 10.24
C VAL A 7 3.92 -8.98 11.11
N ILE A 8 2.97 -8.17 11.62
CA ILE A 8 3.29 -7.08 12.54
C ILE A 8 3.92 -7.62 13.83
N GLU A 9 3.31 -8.61 14.47
CA GLU A 9 3.85 -9.20 15.71
C GLU A 9 5.25 -9.79 15.50
N THR A 10 5.48 -10.48 14.38
CA THR A 10 6.82 -10.99 14.03
C THR A 10 7.82 -9.85 13.83
N ALA A 11 7.47 -8.81 13.07
CA ALA A 11 8.37 -7.66 12.86
C ALA A 11 8.73 -6.95 14.18
N VAL A 12 7.76 -6.80 15.07
CA VAL A 12 8.01 -6.22 16.41
C VAL A 12 8.90 -7.14 17.25
N ALA A 13 8.64 -8.45 17.25
CA ALA A 13 9.45 -9.43 17.97
C ALA A 13 10.91 -9.46 17.46
N ASP A 14 11.12 -9.22 16.16
CA ASP A 14 12.43 -9.11 15.53
C ASP A 14 13.12 -7.75 15.79
N GLY A 15 12.49 -6.85 16.56
CA GLY A 15 13.07 -5.58 16.99
C GLY A 15 12.81 -4.40 16.06
N ALA A 16 11.83 -4.49 15.15
CA ALA A 16 11.47 -3.36 14.29
C ALA A 16 10.95 -2.18 15.13
N THR A 17 11.58 -1.02 14.98
CA THR A 17 11.15 0.24 15.62
C THR A 17 10.28 1.09 14.70
N ARG A 18 10.15 0.71 13.43
CA ARG A 18 9.34 1.39 12.43
C ARG A 18 8.74 0.39 11.45
N ILE A 19 7.43 0.45 11.26
CA ILE A 19 6.66 -0.41 10.35
C ILE A 19 5.87 0.47 9.38
N VAL A 20 6.11 0.28 8.08
CA VAL A 20 5.40 0.98 7.00
C VAL A 20 4.50 -0.02 6.27
N VAL A 21 3.21 0.26 6.25
CA VAL A 21 2.20 -0.54 5.56
C VAL A 21 1.87 0.14 4.24
N PHE A 22 2.20 -0.54 3.14
CA PHE A 22 1.88 -0.11 1.79
C PHE A 22 0.71 -0.95 1.23
N PRO A 23 -0.50 -0.38 1.07
CA PRO A 23 -1.64 -1.13 0.53
C PRO A 23 -1.49 -1.32 -1.00
N PHE A 24 -1.20 -2.55 -1.43
CA PHE A 24 -1.01 -2.90 -2.85
C PHE A 24 -2.35 -3.09 -3.59
N PHE A 25 -3.20 -2.05 -3.58
CA PHE A 25 -4.52 -2.06 -4.21
C PHE A 25 -4.68 -0.92 -5.23
N ILE A 26 -5.17 -1.24 -6.43
CA ILE A 26 -5.44 -0.27 -7.49
C ILE A 26 -6.77 0.46 -7.25
N SER A 27 -7.83 -0.29 -6.91
CA SER A 27 -9.09 0.28 -6.44
C SER A 27 -9.30 -0.17 -5.01
N ALA A 28 -9.44 0.77 -4.09
CA ALA A 28 -9.70 0.46 -2.69
C ALA A 28 -11.19 0.63 -2.43
N GLY A 29 -11.89 -0.49 -2.19
CA GLY A 29 -13.22 -0.44 -1.59
C GLY A 29 -13.14 0.13 -0.17
N SER A 30 -14.25 0.71 0.33
CA SER A 30 -14.28 1.39 1.62
C SER A 30 -13.67 0.58 2.77
N HIS A 31 -13.87 -0.74 2.78
CA HIS A 31 -13.33 -1.66 3.79
C HIS A 31 -11.80 -1.63 3.91
N ILE A 32 -11.04 -1.61 2.81
CA ILE A 32 -9.57 -1.59 2.89
C ILE A 32 -9.07 -0.27 3.49
N LEU A 33 -9.75 0.83 3.16
CA LEU A 33 -9.40 2.17 3.61
C LEU A 33 -9.75 2.42 5.08
N THR A 34 -10.67 1.64 5.67
CA THR A 34 -11.01 1.71 7.10
C THR A 34 -10.30 0.65 7.92
N ASP A 35 -10.32 -0.61 7.47
CA ASP A 35 -9.93 -1.76 8.29
C ASP A 35 -8.41 -1.77 8.58
N ILE A 36 -7.58 -1.39 7.60
CA ILE A 36 -6.13 -1.31 7.78
C ILE A 36 -5.77 -0.20 8.78
N PRO A 37 -6.21 1.05 8.61
CA PRO A 37 -5.95 2.09 9.61
C PRO A 37 -6.46 1.75 11.02
N GLU A 38 -7.63 1.12 11.14
CA GLU A 38 -8.18 0.71 12.44
C GLU A 38 -7.30 -0.35 13.12
N LEU A 39 -6.91 -1.38 12.39
CA LEU A 39 -5.99 -2.41 12.88
C LEU A 39 -4.66 -1.77 13.31
N ILE A 40 -4.08 -0.90 12.49
CA ILE A 40 -2.80 -0.24 12.80
C ILE A 40 -2.93 0.69 14.01
N ALA A 41 -4.06 1.36 14.18
CA ALA A 41 -4.33 2.18 15.37
C ALA A 41 -4.36 1.34 16.66
N GLU A 42 -4.88 0.11 16.59
CA GLU A 42 -4.81 -0.84 17.70
C GLU A 42 -3.37 -1.26 18.01
N TYR A 43 -2.60 -1.63 17.00
CA TYR A 43 -1.21 -2.05 17.15
C TYR A 43 -0.30 -0.94 17.67
N ARG A 44 -0.55 0.31 17.26
CA ARG A 44 0.14 1.48 17.82
C ARG A 44 -0.08 1.62 19.33
N LYS A 45 -1.25 1.24 19.86
CA LYS A 45 -1.51 1.23 21.31
C LYS A 45 -0.78 0.09 22.02
N ARG A 46 -0.71 -1.08 21.39
CA ARG A 46 -0.03 -2.27 21.94
C ARG A 46 1.50 -2.12 21.95
N HIS A 47 2.07 -1.41 20.99
CA HIS A 47 3.51 -1.22 20.83
C HIS A 47 3.89 0.27 20.73
N PRO A 48 3.84 1.03 21.84
CA PRO A 48 4.08 2.48 21.81
C PRO A 48 5.52 2.87 21.44
N GLY A 49 6.48 1.92 21.50
CA GLY A 49 7.86 2.12 21.06
C GLY A 49 8.11 1.91 19.56
N VAL A 50 7.07 1.57 18.79
CA VAL A 50 7.15 1.29 17.35
C VAL A 50 6.37 2.35 16.58
N GLU A 51 7.04 2.99 15.63
CA GLU A 51 6.39 3.93 14.71
C GLU A 51 5.65 3.18 13.62
N PHE A 52 4.33 3.36 13.55
CA PHE A 52 3.51 2.82 12.46
C PHE A 52 3.16 3.91 11.44
N CYS A 53 3.30 3.61 10.16
CA CYS A 53 2.88 4.48 9.06
C CYS A 53 2.07 3.66 8.05
N VAL A 54 0.93 4.19 7.62
CA VAL A 54 0.13 3.63 6.52
C VAL A 54 0.19 4.62 5.38
N THR A 55 0.63 4.18 4.21
CA THR A 55 0.70 5.04 3.02
C THR A 55 -0.66 5.11 2.32
N SER A 56 -0.78 5.98 1.32
CA SER A 56 -1.81 5.83 0.31
C SER A 56 -1.70 4.49 -0.43
N HIS A 57 -2.82 3.99 -0.94
CA HIS A 57 -2.83 2.75 -1.72
C HIS A 57 -2.22 2.96 -3.12
N LEU A 58 -1.76 1.87 -3.74
CA LEU A 58 -1.07 1.88 -5.03
C LEU A 58 -1.81 2.72 -6.09
N GLY A 59 -3.12 2.57 -6.22
CA GLY A 59 -3.92 3.23 -7.27
C GLY A 59 -3.86 4.75 -7.32
N VAL A 60 -3.46 5.42 -6.23
CA VAL A 60 -3.27 6.88 -6.20
C VAL A 60 -1.79 7.29 -6.14
N ALA A 61 -0.86 6.34 -6.28
CA ALA A 61 0.56 6.66 -6.33
C ALA A 61 0.89 7.43 -7.62
N GLU A 62 1.75 8.44 -7.49
CA GLU A 62 2.07 9.40 -8.57
C GLU A 62 2.55 8.74 -9.88
N GLY A 63 3.19 7.55 -9.80
CA GLY A 63 3.68 6.83 -10.98
C GLY A 63 2.64 5.94 -11.68
N ILE A 64 1.48 5.67 -11.07
CA ILE A 64 0.46 4.79 -11.69
C ILE A 64 -0.08 5.33 -13.02
N PRO A 65 -0.41 6.63 -13.16
CA PRO A 65 -0.84 7.18 -14.45
C PRO A 65 0.18 6.91 -15.58
N GLU A 66 1.46 7.09 -15.32
CA GLU A 66 2.51 6.85 -16.31
C GLU A 66 2.63 5.36 -16.68
N VAL A 67 2.53 4.46 -15.70
CA VAL A 67 2.52 3.01 -15.95
C VAL A 67 1.34 2.61 -16.84
N ILE A 68 0.16 3.18 -16.60
CA ILE A 68 -1.04 2.94 -17.43
C ILE A 68 -0.80 3.44 -18.86
N LEU A 69 -0.34 4.68 -19.02
CA LEU A 69 -0.05 5.28 -20.33
C LEU A 69 1.00 4.48 -21.11
N ASN A 70 2.09 4.08 -20.46
CA ASN A 70 3.14 3.27 -21.08
C ASN A 70 2.64 1.89 -21.48
N THR A 71 1.75 1.28 -20.68
CA THR A 71 1.16 -0.02 -20.99
C THR A 71 0.23 0.08 -22.20
N VAL A 72 -0.65 1.09 -22.24
CA VAL A 72 -1.55 1.32 -23.38
C VAL A 72 -0.75 1.70 -24.62
N GLY A 73 0.23 2.60 -24.51
CA GLY A 73 1.05 3.09 -25.62
C GLY A 73 1.83 2.01 -26.35
N LYS A 74 2.19 0.90 -25.68
CA LYS A 74 2.79 -0.28 -26.33
C LYS A 74 1.85 -1.01 -27.30
N HIS A 75 0.55 -0.77 -27.18
CA HIS A 75 -0.51 -1.44 -27.94
C HIS A 75 -1.28 -0.49 -28.85
N LEU A 76 -1.00 0.82 -28.79
CA LEU A 76 -1.45 1.76 -29.80
C LEU A 76 -0.58 1.54 -31.05
N GLY A 77 -1.22 1.25 -32.19
CA GLY A 77 -0.54 1.09 -33.47
C GLY A 77 0.22 2.36 -33.90
N PRO A 78 0.84 2.37 -35.10
CA PRO A 78 1.69 3.46 -35.56
C PRO A 78 1.03 4.87 -35.56
N GLU A 79 -0.30 4.96 -35.47
CA GLU A 79 -1.03 6.24 -35.44
C GLU A 79 -1.17 6.89 -34.04
N GLY A 80 -0.73 6.22 -32.96
CA GLY A 80 -0.91 6.70 -31.57
C GLY A 80 0.25 7.51 -30.97
N LYS A 81 1.23 7.94 -31.78
CA LYS A 81 2.43 8.67 -31.31
C LYS A 81 2.45 10.17 -31.64
N GLU A 82 1.44 10.70 -32.33
CA GLU A 82 1.31 12.12 -32.62
C GLU A 82 -0.06 12.64 -32.18
N ALA A 83 -0.14 13.09 -30.93
CA ALA A 83 -1.06 14.13 -30.46
C ALA A 83 -0.54 14.69 -29.13
#